data_AF-A0A0H1B9D1-F1
#
_entry.id   AF-A0A0H1B9D1-F1
#
_cell.length_a   1.000
_cell.length_b   1.000
_cell.length_c   1.000
_cell.angle_alpha   90.00
_cell.angle_beta   90.00
_cell.angle_gamma   90.00
#
_symmetry.space_group_name_H-M   'P 1'
#
loop_
_entity.id
_entity.type
_entity.pdbx_description
1 polymer ?
#
loop_
_entity_poly.entity_id
_entity_poly.type
_entity_poly.pdbx_seq_one_letter_code
_entity_poly.pdbx_strand_id
1 'polypeptide(L)'
;MLRDRMEMISPALRRYDVVENTSAGVSALSKVQLVDQNKGAVAGNQPFKRAIENFYFTDSISRSSPTMARCSAAKETGNPDNNFMIGSAVEEQQRLGGASSA
;
A
#
# COMPACT_ATOMS: atom_id res chain seq x y z
N MET A 1 -5.06 -23.25 -17.04
CA MET A 1 -5.38 -21.84 -17.41
C MET A 1 -4.90 -20.91 -16.29
N LEU A 2 -4.23 -19.80 -16.63
CA LEU A 2 -3.53 -18.79 -15.79
C LEU A 2 -2.75 -19.31 -14.56
N ARG A 3 -3.39 -19.91 -13.56
CA ARG A 3 -2.74 -20.38 -12.31
C ARG A 3 -1.65 -21.43 -12.59
N ASP A 4 -1.87 -22.32 -13.56
CA ASP A 4 -0.84 -23.29 -13.97
C ASP A 4 0.36 -22.59 -14.62
N ARG A 5 0.13 -21.46 -15.31
CA ARG A 5 1.22 -20.63 -15.85
C ARG A 5 1.94 -19.87 -14.75
N MET A 6 1.22 -19.39 -13.73
CA MET A 6 1.82 -18.78 -12.54
C MET A 6 2.74 -19.77 -11.83
N GLU A 7 2.30 -21.01 -11.65
CA GLU A 7 3.10 -22.09 -11.05
C GLU A 7 4.35 -22.43 -11.86
N MET A 8 4.25 -22.47 -13.20
CA MET A 8 5.42 -22.65 -14.07
C MET A 8 6.42 -21.49 -14.01
N ILE A 9 5.96 -20.25 -13.77
CA ILE A 9 6.84 -19.07 -13.65
C ILE A 9 7.48 -19.02 -12.27
N SER A 10 6.66 -19.15 -11.23
CA SER A 10 7.08 -19.21 -9.84
C SER A 10 6.05 -19.99 -9.01
N PRO A 11 6.44 -21.14 -8.42
CA PRO A 11 5.51 -21.95 -7.64
C PRO A 11 4.98 -21.24 -6.40
N ALA A 12 5.75 -20.28 -5.85
CA ALA A 12 5.36 -19.50 -4.67
C ALA A 12 4.04 -18.72 -4.87
N LEU A 13 3.68 -18.38 -6.12
CA LEU A 13 2.44 -17.66 -6.42
C LEU A 13 1.17 -18.51 -6.27
N ARG A 14 1.32 -19.84 -6.09
CA ARG A 14 0.20 -20.78 -5.89
C ARG A 14 0.20 -21.41 -4.49
N ARG A 15 1.28 -21.29 -3.72
CA ARG A 15 1.37 -21.78 -2.35
C ARG A 15 0.81 -20.72 -1.39
N TYR A 16 -0.50 -20.72 -1.19
CA TYR A 16 -1.18 -19.76 -0.33
C TYR A 16 -0.77 -19.95 1.13
N ASP A 17 -0.71 -18.84 1.88
CA ASP A 17 -0.46 -18.79 3.32
C ASP A 17 0.86 -19.44 3.78
N VAL A 18 1.79 -19.71 2.85
CA VAL A 18 3.10 -20.27 3.13
C VAL A 18 4.18 -19.25 2.77
N VAL A 19 5.05 -18.93 3.73
CA VAL A 19 6.25 -18.12 3.49
C VAL A 19 7.41 -19.07 3.17
N GLU A 20 7.83 -19.11 1.92
CA GLU A 20 8.97 -19.92 1.50
C GLU A 20 10.29 -19.20 1.76
N ASN A 21 11.22 -19.87 2.46
CA ASN A 21 12.56 -19.35 2.65
C ASN A 21 13.33 -19.30 1.32
N THR A 22 14.12 -18.26 1.11
CA THR A 22 15.05 -18.17 -0.01
C THR A 22 16.16 -19.22 0.13
N SER A 23 16.57 -19.85 -0.97
CA SER A 23 17.68 -20.81 -0.95
C SER A 23 19.02 -20.11 -0.67
N ALA A 24 19.94 -20.83 -0.03
CA ALA A 24 21.28 -20.31 0.29
C ALA A 24 22.07 -19.87 -0.95
N GLY A 25 21.84 -20.52 -2.10
CA GLY A 25 22.46 -20.13 -3.37
C GLY A 25 21.95 -18.79 -3.88
N VAL A 26 20.63 -18.56 -3.85
CA VAL A 26 20.03 -17.29 -4.32
C VAL A 26 20.43 -16.13 -3.39
N SER A 27 20.46 -16.34 -2.07
CA SER A 27 20.86 -15.27 -1.14
C SER A 27 22.32 -14.82 -1.35
N ALA A 28 23.22 -15.75 -1.65
CA ALA A 28 24.62 -15.44 -1.93
C ALA A 28 24.82 -14.79 -3.32
N LEU A 29 24.12 -15.29 -4.35
CA LEU A 29 24.25 -14.81 -5.73
C LEU A 29 23.74 -13.37 -5.90
N SER A 30 22.65 -13.00 -5.22
CA SER A 30 22.10 -11.65 -5.29
C SER A 30 23.09 -10.60 -4.77
N LYS A 31 23.97 -10.94 -3.81
CA LYS A 31 24.96 -10.00 -3.27
C LYS A 31 26.00 -9.59 -4.31
N VAL A 32 26.53 -10.55 -5.08
CA VAL A 32 27.53 -10.27 -6.11
C VAL A 32 26.95 -9.40 -7.23
N GLN A 33 25.74 -9.73 -7.68
CA GLN A 33 25.04 -8.92 -8.69
C GLN A 33 24.79 -7.49 -8.22
N LEU A 34 24.33 -7.29 -6.99
CA LEU A 34 24.09 -5.95 -6.44
C LEU A 34 25.37 -5.11 -6.37
N VAL A 35 26.49 -5.72 -5.97
CA VAL A 35 27.79 -5.02 -5.92
C VAL A 35 28.26 -4.66 -7.32
N ASP A 36 28.23 -5.61 -8.25
CA ASP A 36 28.71 -5.40 -9.62
C ASP A 36 27.89 -4.35 -10.38
N GLN A 37 26.56 -4.37 -10.23
CA GLN A 37 25.68 -3.40 -10.89
C GLN A 37 25.81 -1.97 -10.36
N ASN A 38 26.25 -1.80 -9.11
CA ASN A 38 26.39 -0.49 -8.48
C ASN A 38 27.86 0.00 -8.43
N LYS A 39 28.79 -0.68 -9.13
CA LYS A 39 30.19 -0.25 -9.24
C LYS A 39 30.26 1.16 -9.84
N GLY A 40 30.86 2.09 -9.10
CA GLY A 40 31.03 3.48 -9.53
C GLY A 40 29.82 4.39 -9.25
N ALA A 41 28.76 3.90 -8.61
CA ALA A 41 27.67 4.75 -8.16
C ALA A 41 28.15 5.71 -7.07
N VAL A 42 27.89 7.01 -7.26
CA VAL A 42 28.28 8.07 -6.30
C VAL A 42 27.09 8.41 -5.42
N ALA A 43 27.32 8.56 -4.11
CA ALA A 43 26.27 8.96 -3.17
C ALA A 43 25.78 10.39 -3.48
N GLY A 44 24.46 10.56 -3.63
CA GLY A 44 23.84 11.83 -4.03
C GLY A 44 23.80 12.93 -2.96
N ASN A 45 24.32 12.69 -1.75
CA ASN A 45 24.31 13.61 -0.60
C ASN A 45 22.93 14.24 -0.26
N GLN A 46 21.84 13.66 -0.75
CA GLN A 46 20.49 14.08 -0.41
C GLN A 46 20.00 13.35 0.85
N PRO A 47 19.26 14.03 1.74
CA PRO A 47 18.64 13.37 2.87
C PRO A 47 17.60 12.36 2.38
N PHE A 48 17.45 11.25 3.12
CA PHE A 48 16.40 10.29 2.84
C PHE A 48 15.03 10.95 2.99
N LYS A 49 14.20 10.78 1.97
CA LYS A 49 12.80 11.19 2.00
C LYS A 49 11.93 10.02 2.41
N ARG A 50 10.76 10.32 2.99
CA ARG A 50 9.76 9.29 3.28
C ARG A 50 9.27 8.73 1.94
N ALA A 51 9.34 7.41 1.76
CA ALA A 51 8.84 6.76 0.55
C ALA A 51 7.31 6.88 0.41
N ILE A 52 6.61 7.02 1.54
CA ILE A 52 5.17 7.25 1.59
C ILE A 52 4.95 8.61 2.27
N GLU A 53 4.47 9.58 1.50
CA GLU A 53 4.18 10.93 2.00
C GLU A 53 2.83 10.98 2.72
N ASN A 54 1.83 10.28 2.19
CA ASN A 54 0.50 10.16 2.77
C ASN A 54 0.10 8.69 2.90
N PHE A 55 0.06 8.20 4.13
CA PHE A 55 -0.33 6.83 4.44
C PHE A 55 -1.77 6.49 4.00
N TYR A 56 -2.66 7.48 3.96
CA TYR A 56 -4.06 7.26 3.58
C TYR A 56 -4.27 7.20 2.06
N PHE A 57 -3.27 7.58 1.25
CA PHE A 57 -3.36 7.65 -0.21
C PHE A 57 -2.22 6.89 -0.91
N THR A 58 -2.05 5.62 -0.55
CA THR A 58 -0.98 4.77 -1.10
C THR A 58 -1.31 4.20 -2.48
N ASP A 59 -2.57 3.88 -2.74
CA ASP A 59 -3.03 3.24 -3.98
C ASP A 59 -4.29 3.92 -4.56
N SER A 60 -4.77 3.42 -5.70
CA SER A 60 -5.95 3.98 -6.37
C SER A 60 -7.22 3.82 -5.54
N ILE A 61 -7.37 2.70 -4.83
CA ILE A 61 -8.56 2.40 -4.03
C ILE A 61 -8.65 3.35 -2.83
N SER A 62 -7.56 3.50 -2.09
CA SER A 62 -7.46 4.41 -0.95
C SER A 62 -7.63 5.87 -1.36
N ARG A 63 -7.09 6.28 -2.53
CA ARG A 63 -7.34 7.61 -3.10
C ARG A 63 -8.79 7.87 -3.47
N SER A 64 -9.48 6.87 -3.99
CA SER A 64 -10.91 6.97 -4.29
C SER A 64 -11.81 6.87 -3.05
N SER A 65 -11.26 6.54 -1.88
CA SER A 65 -12.04 6.38 -0.65
C SER A 65 -12.32 7.73 0.02
N PRO A 66 -13.61 8.12 0.18
CA PRO A 66 -13.97 9.36 0.87
C PRO A 66 -13.59 9.32 2.36
N THR A 67 -13.59 8.14 2.98
CA THR A 67 -13.15 7.94 4.36
C THR A 67 -11.67 8.25 4.49
N MET A 68 -10.83 7.76 3.58
CA MET A 68 -9.39 8.01 3.60
C MET A 68 -9.06 9.47 3.32
N ALA A 69 -9.82 10.14 2.46
CA ALA A 69 -9.68 11.58 2.24
C ALA A 69 -9.90 12.39 3.52
N ARG A 70 -10.93 12.04 4.31
CA ARG A 70 -11.18 12.68 5.62
C ARG A 70 -10.09 12.37 6.63
N CYS A 71 -9.63 11.12 6.70
CA CYS A 71 -8.50 10.76 7.58
C CYS A 71 -7.23 11.53 7.22
N SER A 72 -6.96 11.73 5.93
CA SER A 72 -5.86 12.57 5.45
C SER A 72 -6.03 14.02 5.91
N ALA A 73 -7.20 14.63 5.69
CA ALA A 73 -7.47 16.01 6.10
C ALA A 73 -7.39 16.19 7.63
N ALA A 74 -7.90 15.23 8.40
CA ALA A 74 -7.77 15.22 9.86
C ALA A 74 -6.31 15.16 10.30
N LYS A 75 -5.51 14.31 9.65
CA LYS A 75 -4.09 14.15 9.97
C LYS A 75 -3.27 15.39 9.62
N GLU A 76 -3.61 16.06 8.51
CA GLU A 76 -2.92 17.27 8.05
C GLU A 76 -3.27 18.49 8.91
N THR A 77 -4.55 18.66 9.27
CA THR A 77 -4.99 19.78 10.09
C THR A 77 -4.61 19.63 11.57
N GLY A 78 -4.54 18.41 12.09
CA GLY A 78 -4.06 18.12 13.45
C GLY A 78 -4.87 18.77 14.58
N ASN A 79 -6.08 19.25 14.28
CA ASN A 79 -6.92 19.97 15.23
C ASN A 79 -7.89 18.98 15.90
N PRO A 80 -7.95 18.90 17.25
CA PRO A 80 -8.88 18.02 17.93
C PRO A 80 -10.36 18.43 17.77
N ASP A 81 -10.63 19.68 17.41
CA ASP A 81 -11.98 20.24 17.37
C ASP A 81 -12.67 20.07 16.00
N ASN A 82 -11.95 19.61 14.96
CA ASN A 82 -12.51 19.41 13.62
C ASN A 82 -12.83 17.94 13.31
N ASN A 83 -14.06 17.51 13.58
CA ASN A 83 -14.47 16.15 13.24
C ASN A 83 -14.98 16.04 11.79
N PHE A 84 -14.09 15.74 10.86
CA PHE A 84 -14.41 15.53 9.44
C PHE A 84 -15.30 14.30 9.16
N MET A 85 -15.55 13.44 10.16
CA MET A 85 -16.32 12.20 10.01
C MET A 85 -17.83 12.39 10.23
N ILE A 86 -18.26 13.49 10.85
CA ILE A 86 -19.67 13.73 11.22
C ILE A 86 -20.56 13.86 9.97
N GLY A 87 -20.09 14.55 8.93
CA GLY A 87 -20.89 14.80 7.72
C GLY A 87 -21.33 13.52 7.01
N SER A 88 -20.46 12.50 6.93
CA SER A 88 -20.82 11.22 6.30
C SER A 88 -21.75 10.36 7.13
N ALA A 89 -21.61 10.33 8.45
CA ALA A 89 -22.48 9.48 9.26
C ALA A 89 -23.95 9.89 9.04
N VAL A 90 -24.20 11.20 8.97
CA VAL A 90 -25.51 11.77 8.71
C VAL A 90 -25.95 11.56 7.25
N GLU A 91 -25.09 11.83 6.25
CA GLU A 91 -25.41 11.61 4.81
C GLU A 91 -25.61 10.13 4.45
N GLU A 92 -24.83 9.23 5.05
CA GLU A 92 -24.91 7.78 4.85
C GLU A 92 -26.10 7.18 5.59
N GLN A 93 -26.43 7.65 6.80
CA GLN A 93 -27.70 7.34 7.46
C GLN A 93 -28.90 7.86 6.66
N GLN A 94 -28.82 9.04 6.02
CA GLN A 94 -29.87 9.53 5.14
C GLN A 94 -30.01 8.67 3.88
N ARG A 95 -28.90 8.23 3.28
CA ARG A 95 -28.93 7.30 2.13
C ARG A 95 -29.45 5.92 2.48
N LEU A 96 -29.07 5.36 3.62
CA LEU A 96 -29.52 4.04 4.09
C LEU A 96 -30.95 4.09 4.63
N GLY A 97 -31.36 5.17 5.29
CA GLY A 97 -32.71 5.39 5.79
C GLY A 97 -33.75 5.57 4.66
N GLY A 98 -33.36 6.14 3.52
CA GLY A 98 -34.20 6.22 2.33
C GLY A 98 -34.40 4.89 1.59
N ALA A 99 -33.59 3.87 1.87
CA ALA A 99 -33.69 2.54 1.25
C ALA A 99 -34.61 1.57 2.02
N SER A 100 -35.07 1.94 3.23
CA SER A 100 -35.91 1.09 4.08
C SER A 100 -37.41 1.39 3.97
N SER A 101 -37.83 2.32 3.11
CA SER A 101 -39.23 2.77 2.97
C SER A 101 -39.77 2.61 1.54
N ALA A 102 -39.43 1.52 0.86
CA ALA A 102 -40.00 1.09 -0.41
C ALA A 102 -40.43 -0.38 -0.34
#